data_AF-A0A847JKT1-F1
#
_entry.id   AF-A0A847JKT1-F1
#
_cell.length_a   1.000
_cell.length_b   1.000
_cell.length_c   1.000
_cell.angle_alpha   90.00
_cell.angle_beta   90.00
_cell.angle_gamma   90.00
#
_symmetry.space_group_name_H-M   'P 1'
#
loop_
_entity.id
_entity.type
_entity.pdbx_description
1 polymer ?
#
loop_
_entity_poly.entity_id
_entity_poly.type
_entity_poly.pdbx_seq_one_letter_code
_entity_poly.pdbx_strand_id
1 'polypeptide(L)'
;MCLDCGCGHDHGHSGHTHDHGDSATVAVFENLLAANDRTAERLRTLLDRHRVFAVNLMSSPGSGKTRLLEATFAALPPGLRVAVIEGDLETENDADRIRRHGVTAVQITTGVTCHLDATMTADAVARLDLDEIDVLFVENVGNLVCPADFDIGQHRDVVLLSVTEGDDKPDKYPVIFRGADLVLVTKTDLLPHFDEFDLARAHRSIDRVRGRAPIVDASAKTGEGMSAWVDWLVCEMRAHRAALDHRAATPAAPEPSHAGSP
;
A
#
# COMPACT_ATOMS: atom_id res chain seq x y z
N MET A 1 -8.67 -23.73 56.68
CA MET A 1 -8.20 -25.11 56.89
C MET A 1 -9.24 -26.05 56.30
N CYS A 2 -8.76 -27.03 55.52
CA CYS A 2 -9.46 -28.15 54.91
C CYS A 2 -10.27 -27.85 53.62
N LEU A 3 -10.20 -28.64 52.55
CA LEU A 3 -9.29 -29.70 52.07
C LEU A 3 -9.80 -30.12 50.67
N ASP A 4 -8.90 -30.68 49.87
CA ASP A 4 -9.01 -31.15 48.48
C ASP A 4 -10.24 -31.96 48.02
N CYS A 5 -10.54 -31.74 46.72
CA CYS A 5 -10.80 -32.70 45.62
C CYS A 5 -11.97 -33.72 45.66
N GLY A 6 -12.76 -33.75 44.59
CA GLY A 6 -13.72 -34.83 44.29
C GLY A 6 -14.43 -34.67 42.94
N CYS A 7 -14.04 -35.48 41.95
CA CYS A 7 -14.56 -35.48 40.59
C CYS A 7 -15.95 -36.15 40.45
N GLY A 8 -16.79 -35.62 39.54
CA GLY A 8 -17.72 -36.38 38.70
C GLY A 8 -19.20 -36.41 39.13
N HIS A 9 -20.10 -35.86 38.30
CA HIS A 9 -21.31 -36.54 37.79
C HIS A 9 -21.93 -35.77 36.61
N ASP A 10 -22.30 -36.54 35.59
CA ASP A 10 -23.02 -36.12 34.37
C ASP A 10 -24.35 -35.43 34.67
N HIS A 11 -24.52 -34.22 34.12
CA HIS A 11 -25.84 -33.69 33.80
C HIS A 11 -25.85 -33.20 32.36
N GLY A 12 -26.46 -34.03 31.51
CA GLY A 12 -26.80 -33.65 30.15
C GLY A 12 -27.76 -32.46 30.16
N HIS A 13 -27.36 -31.40 29.47
CA HIS A 13 -28.28 -30.41 28.94
C HIS A 13 -28.18 -30.41 27.42
N SER A 14 -29.24 -30.96 26.85
CA SER A 14 -29.73 -30.69 25.50
C SER A 14 -29.68 -29.21 25.18
N GLY A 15 -29.30 -28.91 23.94
CA GLY A 15 -28.84 -27.60 23.52
C GLY A 15 -29.84 -26.47 23.58
N HIS A 16 -29.28 -25.26 23.47
CA HIS A 16 -29.84 -24.18 22.68
C HIS A 16 -28.69 -23.39 22.04
N THR A 17 -28.84 -23.25 20.72
CA THR A 17 -28.25 -22.34 19.73
C THR A 17 -27.71 -21.02 20.24
N HIS A 18 -26.65 -20.50 19.59
CA HIS A 18 -26.65 -19.19 18.91
C HIS A 18 -25.47 -19.12 17.91
N ASP A 19 -25.67 -19.61 16.69
CA ASP A 19 -24.79 -19.38 15.53
C ASP A 19 -25.51 -18.43 14.55
N HIS A 20 -25.62 -17.16 14.94
CA HIS A 20 -26.24 -16.12 14.10
C HIS A 20 -25.44 -14.80 14.09
N GLY A 21 -24.22 -14.78 14.63
CA GLY A 21 -23.37 -13.59 14.70
C GLY A 21 -22.26 -13.54 13.63
N ASP A 22 -21.67 -14.69 13.31
CA ASP A 22 -20.45 -14.72 12.49
C ASP A 22 -20.75 -14.56 11.00
N SER A 23 -21.79 -15.22 10.48
CA SER A 23 -22.14 -15.13 9.05
C SER A 23 -22.58 -13.71 8.63
N ALA A 24 -23.32 -13.00 9.48
CA ALA A 24 -23.77 -11.64 9.18
C ALA A 24 -22.60 -10.64 9.24
N THR A 25 -21.66 -10.81 10.17
CA THR A 25 -20.48 -9.95 10.31
C THR A 25 -19.53 -10.11 9.12
N VAL A 26 -19.28 -11.36 8.70
CA VAL A 26 -18.47 -11.65 7.51
C VAL A 26 -19.12 -11.05 6.25
N ALA A 27 -20.44 -11.24 6.07
CA ALA A 27 -21.14 -10.67 4.92
C ALA A 27 -21.10 -9.13 4.88
N VAL A 28 -21.16 -8.46 6.04
CA VAL A 28 -21.03 -6.99 6.10
C VAL A 28 -19.61 -6.56 5.70
N PHE A 29 -18.58 -7.25 6.21
CA PHE A 29 -17.18 -6.94 5.88
C PHE A 29 -16.88 -7.13 4.38
N GLU A 30 -17.32 -8.25 3.79
CA GLU A 30 -17.18 -8.51 2.36
C GLU A 30 -17.89 -7.44 1.50
N ASN A 31 -19.08 -7.00 1.91
CA ASN A 31 -19.81 -5.94 1.22
C ASN A 31 -19.09 -4.59 1.29
N LEU A 32 -18.44 -4.27 2.42
CA LEU A 32 -17.63 -3.06 2.58
C LEU A 32 -16.41 -3.10 1.67
N LEU A 33 -15.66 -4.20 1.65
CA LEU A 33 -14.51 -4.37 0.76
C LEU A 33 -14.93 -4.30 -0.71
N ALA A 34 -16.02 -4.97 -1.09
CA ALA A 34 -16.53 -4.88 -2.46
C ALA A 34 -16.97 -3.46 -2.85
N ALA A 35 -17.46 -2.65 -1.90
CA ALA A 35 -17.76 -1.24 -2.14
C ALA A 35 -16.49 -0.38 -2.27
N ASN A 36 -15.47 -0.66 -1.47
CA ASN A 36 -14.14 -0.07 -1.61
C ASN A 36 -13.56 -0.36 -3.00
N ASP A 37 -13.56 -1.62 -3.42
CA ASP A 37 -12.96 -2.05 -4.69
C ASP A 37 -13.62 -1.38 -5.91
N ARG A 38 -14.94 -1.21 -5.89
CA ARG A 38 -15.65 -0.44 -6.94
C ARG A 38 -15.20 1.01 -6.99
N THR A 39 -14.90 1.61 -5.84
CA THR A 39 -14.41 2.99 -5.75
C THR A 39 -12.97 3.07 -6.23
N ALA A 40 -12.12 2.11 -5.83
CA ALA A 40 -10.74 1.98 -6.26
C ALA A 40 -10.63 1.82 -7.78
N GLU A 41 -11.46 0.97 -8.40
CA GLU A 41 -11.47 0.77 -9.85
C GLU A 41 -11.87 2.04 -10.61
N ARG A 42 -12.87 2.78 -10.10
CA ARG A 42 -13.27 4.08 -10.68
C ARG A 42 -12.17 5.13 -10.56
N LEU A 43 -11.49 5.16 -9.42
CA LEU A 43 -10.37 6.06 -9.19
C LEU A 43 -9.19 5.72 -10.12
N ARG A 44 -8.82 4.45 -10.23
CA ARG A 44 -7.78 3.98 -11.16
C ARG A 44 -8.11 4.35 -12.59
N THR A 45 -9.36 4.17 -13.01
CA THR A 45 -9.85 4.59 -14.34
C THR A 45 -9.72 6.11 -14.55
N LEU A 46 -10.00 6.91 -13.52
CA LEU A 46 -9.80 8.37 -13.58
C LEU A 46 -8.31 8.70 -13.77
N LEU A 47 -7.43 8.11 -12.96
CA LEU A 47 -5.99 8.31 -13.05
C LEU A 47 -5.43 7.89 -14.42
N ASP A 48 -5.90 6.76 -14.96
CA ASP A 48 -5.55 6.27 -16.30
C ASP A 48 -5.91 7.28 -17.40
N ARG A 49 -7.09 7.91 -17.32
CA ARG A 49 -7.51 8.94 -18.29
C ARG A 49 -6.56 10.14 -18.31
N HIS A 50 -6.07 10.55 -17.14
CA HIS A 50 -5.09 11.63 -17.00
C HIS A 50 -3.62 11.14 -17.13
N ARG A 51 -3.41 9.83 -17.35
CA ARG A 51 -2.09 9.20 -17.48
C ARG A 51 -1.20 9.41 -16.24
N VAL A 52 -1.83 9.51 -15.07
CA VAL A 52 -1.18 9.65 -13.77
C VAL A 52 -0.85 8.27 -13.21
N PHE A 53 0.43 8.03 -12.91
CA PHE A 53 0.88 6.79 -12.31
C PHE A 53 0.92 6.89 -10.79
N ALA A 54 -0.09 6.31 -10.14
CA ALA A 54 -0.21 6.26 -8.68
C ALA A 54 0.53 5.08 -8.03
N VAL A 55 1.30 5.37 -6.97
CA VAL A 55 2.07 4.40 -6.17
C VAL A 55 1.71 4.55 -4.69
N ASN A 56 1.30 3.46 -4.05
CA ASN A 56 0.97 3.39 -2.64
C ASN A 56 2.21 2.95 -1.83
N LEU A 57 2.64 3.76 -0.86
CA LEU A 57 3.75 3.46 0.03
C LEU A 57 3.21 2.98 1.37
N MET A 58 3.49 1.72 1.72
CA MET A 58 3.04 1.11 2.97
C MET A 58 4.23 0.64 3.81
N SER A 59 4.12 0.75 5.13
CA SER A 59 5.20 0.38 6.05
C SER A 59 4.73 0.38 7.50
N SER A 60 5.58 -0.08 8.43
CA SER A 60 5.42 0.27 9.85
C SER A 60 5.55 1.79 10.10
N PRO A 61 5.10 2.32 11.24
CA PRO A 61 5.47 3.66 11.67
C PRO A 61 7.00 3.83 11.73
N GLY A 62 7.51 4.94 11.21
CA GLY A 62 8.93 5.26 11.28
C GLY A 62 9.85 4.48 10.33
N SER A 63 9.33 3.69 9.39
CA SER A 63 10.16 2.99 8.37
C SER A 63 10.83 3.94 7.36
N GLY A 64 10.42 5.21 7.34
CA GLY A 64 11.07 6.28 6.57
C GLY A 64 10.40 6.64 5.24
N LYS A 65 9.08 6.42 5.08
CA LYS A 65 8.31 6.77 3.87
C LYS A 65 8.49 8.23 3.45
N THR A 66 8.22 9.18 4.33
CA THR A 66 8.39 10.60 4.00
C THR A 66 9.84 10.95 3.65
N ARG A 67 10.81 10.34 4.33
CA ARG A 67 12.23 10.56 4.05
C ARG A 67 12.64 9.97 2.69
N LEU A 68 12.08 8.83 2.32
CA LEU A 68 12.22 8.23 1.00
C LEU A 68 11.66 9.17 -0.07
N LEU A 69 10.48 9.76 0.15
CA LEU A 69 9.88 10.74 -0.77
C LEU A 69 10.76 11.98 -0.96
N GLU A 70 11.23 12.60 0.13
CA GLU A 70 12.16 13.74 0.07
C GLU A 70 13.42 13.43 -0.76
N ALA A 71 14.01 12.24 -0.56
CA ALA A 71 15.18 11.80 -1.32
C ALA A 71 14.83 11.46 -2.78
N THR A 72 13.61 10.96 -3.02
CA THR A 72 13.11 10.65 -4.38
C THR A 72 13.01 11.92 -5.20
N PHE A 73 12.47 13.02 -4.67
CA PHE A 73 12.33 14.28 -5.43
C PHE A 73 13.67 14.84 -5.92
N ALA A 74 14.75 14.64 -5.16
CA ALA A 74 16.09 15.04 -5.56
C ALA A 74 16.72 14.11 -6.62
N ALA A 75 16.29 12.86 -6.68
CA ALA A 75 16.83 11.84 -7.57
C ALA A 75 16.02 11.64 -8.86
N LEU A 76 14.79 12.17 -8.93
CA LEU A 76 13.92 12.06 -10.09
C LEU A 76 14.49 12.79 -11.31
N PRO A 77 14.23 12.29 -12.54
CA PRO A 77 14.57 13.00 -13.76
C PRO A 77 13.93 14.41 -13.79
N PRO A 78 14.65 15.43 -14.28
CA PRO A 78 14.08 16.77 -14.42
C PRO A 78 12.82 16.77 -15.28
N GLY A 79 11.82 17.54 -14.86
CA GLY A 79 10.57 17.74 -15.60
C GLY A 79 9.47 16.71 -15.29
N LEU A 80 9.71 15.71 -14.44
CA LEU A 80 8.65 14.84 -13.96
C LEU A 80 7.82 15.54 -12.89
N ARG A 81 6.50 15.65 -13.11
CA ARG A 81 5.60 16.35 -12.18
C ARG A 81 5.05 15.36 -11.16
N VAL A 82 5.19 15.67 -9.88
CA VAL A 82 4.84 14.78 -8.78
C VAL A 82 3.88 15.45 -7.82
N ALA A 83 2.94 14.68 -7.30
CA ALA A 83 2.11 15.06 -6.16
C ALA A 83 2.12 13.94 -5.11
N VAL A 84 1.77 14.30 -3.87
CA VAL A 84 1.68 13.36 -2.75
C VAL A 84 0.33 13.50 -2.05
N ILE A 85 -0.27 12.38 -1.70
CA ILE A 85 -1.34 12.29 -0.72
C ILE A 85 -0.73 11.68 0.54
N GLU A 86 -0.85 12.40 1.66
CA GLU A 86 -0.29 12.01 2.95
C GLU A 86 -1.41 11.50 3.86
N GLY A 87 -1.32 10.25 4.30
CA GLY A 87 -2.24 9.65 5.26
C GLY A 87 -1.62 9.58 6.65
N ASP A 88 -2.11 10.40 7.58
CA ASP A 88 -1.71 10.39 8.99
C ASP A 88 -2.95 10.48 9.89
N LEU A 89 -2.82 10.03 11.14
CA LEU A 89 -3.91 10.00 12.11
C LEU A 89 -4.35 11.42 12.49
N GLU A 90 -3.39 12.33 12.73
CA GLU A 90 -3.68 13.62 13.38
C GLU A 90 -2.88 14.82 12.85
N THR A 91 -1.68 14.64 12.29
CA THR A 91 -0.78 15.78 12.02
C THR A 91 -0.60 16.08 10.52
N GLU A 92 -0.29 17.33 10.19
CA GLU A 92 0.12 17.75 8.83
C GLU A 92 1.64 17.76 8.64
N ASN A 93 2.40 17.23 9.61
CA ASN A 93 3.86 17.40 9.64
C ASN A 93 4.54 16.86 8.39
N ASP A 94 4.10 15.71 7.89
CA ASP A 94 4.68 15.08 6.72
C ASP A 94 4.27 15.82 5.43
N ALA A 95 3.00 16.22 5.29
CA ALA A 95 2.57 17.07 4.18
C ALA A 95 3.35 18.40 4.10
N ASP A 96 3.61 19.05 5.23
CA ASP A 96 4.41 20.27 5.28
C ASP A 96 5.87 20.03 4.89
N ARG A 97 6.44 18.89 5.26
CA ARG A 97 7.78 18.50 4.81
C ARG A 97 7.83 18.33 3.30
N ILE A 98 6.84 17.64 2.70
CA ILE A 98 6.75 17.50 1.24
C ILE A 98 6.61 18.87 0.55
N ARG A 99 5.73 19.75 1.05
CA ARG A 99 5.51 21.08 0.46
C ARG A 99 6.77 21.94 0.45
N ARG A 100 7.68 21.78 1.42
CA ARG A 100 8.98 22.50 1.45
C ARG A 100 9.90 22.14 0.28
N HIS A 101 9.66 21.01 -0.39
CA HIS A 101 10.36 20.63 -1.62
C HIS A 101 9.70 21.20 -2.89
N GLY A 102 8.65 22.02 -2.76
CA GLY A 102 7.89 22.56 -3.90
C GLY A 102 6.96 21.54 -4.54
N VAL A 103 6.69 20.42 -3.87
CA VAL A 103 5.79 19.36 -4.33
C VAL A 103 4.39 19.59 -3.77
N THR A 104 3.38 19.41 -4.61
CA THR A 104 1.97 19.49 -4.19
C THR A 104 1.65 18.33 -3.24
N ALA A 105 1.19 18.63 -2.01
CA ALA A 105 0.82 17.62 -1.02
C ALA A 105 -0.56 17.87 -0.41
N VAL A 106 -1.41 16.85 -0.41
CA VAL A 106 -2.75 16.84 0.20
C VAL A 106 -2.75 15.92 1.41
N GLN A 107 -3.09 16.47 2.58
CA GLN A 107 -3.25 15.68 3.80
C GLN A 107 -4.63 15.01 3.82
N ILE A 108 -4.65 13.75 4.25
CA ILE A 108 -5.81 13.03 4.77
C ILE A 108 -5.58 12.79 6.26
N THR A 109 -6.44 13.33 7.11
CA THR A 109 -6.46 13.04 8.54
C THR A 109 -7.41 11.87 8.77
N THR A 110 -6.89 10.69 9.10
CA THR A 110 -7.68 9.47 9.23
C THR A 110 -8.37 9.33 10.59
N GLY A 111 -8.02 10.20 11.55
CA GLY A 111 -8.50 10.19 12.93
C GLY A 111 -8.05 8.92 13.64
N VAL A 112 -8.98 7.96 13.80
CA VAL A 112 -8.69 6.65 14.43
C VAL A 112 -8.49 5.53 13.41
N THR A 113 -8.68 5.79 12.12
CA THR A 113 -8.59 4.75 11.09
C THR A 113 -7.13 4.42 10.78
N CYS A 114 -6.81 3.13 10.83
CA CYS A 114 -5.44 2.61 10.73
C CYS A 114 -4.93 2.39 9.29
N HIS A 115 -5.68 2.83 8.28
CA HIS A 115 -5.41 2.69 6.84
C HIS A 115 -6.13 3.80 6.06
N LEU A 116 -5.77 3.96 4.79
CA LEU A 116 -6.55 4.71 3.80
C LEU A 116 -7.46 3.76 3.02
N ASP A 117 -8.66 4.22 2.69
CA ASP A 117 -9.57 3.55 1.76
C ASP A 117 -9.67 4.33 0.43
N ALA A 118 -10.29 3.73 -0.58
CA ALA A 118 -10.42 4.34 -1.90
C ALA A 118 -11.27 5.62 -1.92
N THR A 119 -12.21 5.78 -0.98
CA THR A 119 -13.04 6.99 -0.86
C THR A 119 -12.20 8.15 -0.36
N MET A 120 -11.42 7.93 0.70
CA MET A 120 -10.48 8.91 1.23
C MET A 120 -9.48 9.37 0.16
N THR A 121 -8.91 8.42 -0.58
CA THR A 121 -7.97 8.76 -1.67
C THR A 121 -8.67 9.49 -2.81
N ALA A 122 -9.89 9.09 -3.19
CA ALA A 122 -10.65 9.78 -4.24
C ALA A 122 -10.97 11.24 -3.85
N ASP A 123 -11.35 11.49 -2.59
CA ASP A 123 -11.63 12.83 -2.08
C ASP A 123 -10.38 13.71 -2.02
N ALA A 124 -9.20 13.12 -1.81
CA ALA A 124 -7.93 13.84 -1.89
C ALA A 124 -7.53 14.12 -3.35
N VAL A 125 -7.70 13.14 -4.24
CA VAL A 125 -7.46 13.29 -5.69
C VAL A 125 -8.34 14.39 -6.29
N ALA A 126 -9.58 14.55 -5.84
CA ALA A 126 -10.47 15.62 -6.29
C ALA A 126 -9.96 17.05 -6.01
N ARG A 127 -8.93 17.20 -5.17
CA ARG A 127 -8.29 18.49 -4.84
C ARG A 127 -7.01 18.74 -5.64
N LEU A 128 -6.62 17.79 -6.48
CA LEU A 128 -5.42 17.86 -7.32
C LEU A 128 -5.81 18.20 -8.75
N ASP A 129 -4.94 18.97 -9.42
CA ASP A 129 -5.00 19.14 -10.86
C ASP A 129 -4.25 17.96 -11.53
N LEU A 130 -5.00 16.96 -11.98
CA LEU A 130 -4.43 15.73 -12.54
C LEU A 130 -3.72 15.95 -13.87
N ASP A 131 -4.05 17.00 -14.62
CA ASP A 131 -3.35 17.33 -15.87
C ASP A 131 -1.93 17.85 -15.60
N GLU A 132 -1.65 18.27 -14.37
CA GLU A 132 -0.34 18.74 -13.89
C GLU A 132 0.48 17.68 -13.13
N ILE A 133 0.11 16.40 -13.22
CA ILE A 133 0.77 15.31 -12.48
C ILE A 133 1.19 14.18 -13.44
N ASP A 134 2.39 13.63 -13.23
CA ASP A 134 2.84 12.41 -13.89
C ASP A 134 2.83 11.21 -12.94
N VAL A 135 3.30 11.44 -11.70
CA VAL A 135 3.35 10.43 -10.63
C VAL A 135 2.65 10.94 -9.39
N LEU A 136 1.74 10.12 -8.85
CA LEU A 136 1.06 10.38 -7.58
C LEU A 136 1.57 9.38 -6.54
N PHE A 137 2.23 9.86 -5.50
CA PHE A 137 2.51 9.02 -4.34
C PHE A 137 1.36 9.11 -3.35
N VAL A 138 0.97 7.97 -2.79
CA VAL A 138 0.11 7.92 -1.60
C VAL A 138 0.95 7.36 -0.46
N GLU A 139 1.34 8.20 0.48
CA GLU A 139 1.97 7.76 1.72
C GLU A 139 0.87 7.27 2.66
N ASN A 140 0.73 5.95 2.80
CA ASN A 140 -0.31 5.35 3.63
C ASN A 140 0.02 5.48 5.11
N VAL A 141 -0.99 5.23 5.96
CA VAL A 141 -0.79 5.18 7.41
C VAL A 141 0.28 4.14 7.76
N GLY A 142 1.15 4.45 8.72
CA GLY A 142 2.16 3.51 9.22
C GLY A 142 1.52 2.29 9.89
N ASN A 143 1.27 1.22 9.13
CA ASN A 143 0.73 -0.04 9.60
C ASN A 143 1.03 -1.17 8.60
N LEU A 144 1.44 -2.35 9.08
CA LEU A 144 1.71 -3.55 8.26
C LEU A 144 0.53 -4.53 8.18
N VAL A 145 -0.61 -4.20 8.81
CA VAL A 145 -1.80 -5.05 8.88
C VAL A 145 -2.94 -4.43 8.09
N CYS A 146 -3.54 -3.34 8.60
CA CYS A 146 -4.79 -2.80 8.03
C CYS A 146 -4.69 -2.43 6.54
N PRO A 147 -3.62 -1.76 6.04
CA PRO A 147 -3.56 -1.34 4.65
C PRO A 147 -3.54 -2.49 3.63
N ALA A 148 -3.21 -3.70 4.06
CA ALA A 148 -3.04 -4.84 3.17
C ALA A 148 -4.34 -5.31 2.51
N ASP A 149 -5.49 -4.99 3.10
CA ASP A 149 -6.81 -5.45 2.65
C ASP A 149 -7.56 -4.39 1.81
N PHE A 150 -7.01 -3.18 1.64
CA PHE A 150 -7.69 -2.05 1.01
C PHE A 150 -6.98 -1.60 -0.26
N ASP A 151 -7.62 -1.85 -1.42
CA ASP A 151 -7.26 -1.21 -2.68
C ASP A 151 -7.65 0.27 -2.61
N ILE A 152 -6.72 1.18 -2.87
CA ILE A 152 -6.94 2.63 -2.85
C ILE A 152 -6.88 3.26 -4.26
N GLY A 153 -6.97 2.44 -5.31
CA GLY A 153 -6.93 2.88 -6.71
C GLY A 153 -5.52 3.10 -7.26
N GLN A 154 -4.49 2.65 -6.53
CA GLN A 154 -3.09 2.67 -6.96
C GLN A 154 -2.83 1.72 -8.14
N HIS A 155 -1.72 1.94 -8.83
CA HIS A 155 -1.20 1.04 -9.86
C HIS A 155 -0.13 0.10 -9.32
N ARG A 156 0.63 0.57 -8.33
CA ARG A 156 1.67 -0.22 -7.67
C ARG A 156 1.64 -0.04 -6.16
N ASP A 157 1.89 -1.14 -5.48
CA ASP A 157 2.11 -1.20 -4.04
C ASP A 157 3.60 -1.33 -3.74
N VAL A 158 4.12 -0.48 -2.86
CA VAL A 158 5.52 -0.55 -2.43
C VAL A 158 5.55 -0.65 -0.91
N VAL A 159 6.16 -1.72 -0.42
CA VAL A 159 6.28 -1.97 1.02
C VAL A 159 7.69 -1.69 1.49
N LEU A 160 7.83 -0.84 2.51
CA LEU A 160 9.11 -0.60 3.16
C LEU A 160 9.29 -1.54 4.35
N LEU A 161 10.47 -2.14 4.44
CA LEU A 161 10.97 -2.87 5.60
C LEU A 161 12.23 -2.16 6.11
N SER A 162 12.16 -1.46 7.24
CA SER A 162 13.36 -0.84 7.78
C SER A 162 14.25 -1.83 8.53
N VAL A 163 15.58 -1.66 8.40
CA VAL A 163 16.58 -2.40 9.21
C VAL A 163 16.25 -2.35 10.71
N THR A 164 15.71 -1.23 11.20
CA THR A 164 15.39 -1.04 12.61
C THR A 164 14.18 -1.84 13.10
N GLU A 165 13.43 -2.48 12.19
CA GLU A 165 12.25 -3.27 12.55
C GLU A 165 12.58 -4.74 12.81
N GLY A 166 13.71 -5.24 12.32
CA GLY A 166 14.06 -6.66 12.33
C GLY A 166 13.70 -7.36 11.01
N ASP A 167 14.51 -8.35 10.63
CA ASP A 167 14.46 -9.02 9.33
C ASP A 167 13.39 -10.13 9.21
N ASP A 168 12.67 -10.42 10.29
CA ASP A 168 11.62 -11.43 10.38
C ASP A 168 10.20 -10.91 10.09
N LYS A 169 10.07 -9.60 9.82
CA LYS A 169 8.77 -8.95 9.61
C LYS A 169 7.98 -9.51 8.42
N PRO A 170 8.58 -9.89 7.28
CA PRO A 170 7.80 -10.45 6.18
C PRO A 170 7.07 -11.73 6.58
N ASP A 171 7.70 -12.62 7.35
CA ASP A 171 7.04 -13.83 7.86
C ASP A 171 5.92 -13.53 8.85
N LYS A 172 6.07 -12.46 9.65
CA LYS A 172 5.08 -12.03 10.65
C LYS A 172 3.87 -11.31 10.05
N TYR A 173 4.07 -10.58 8.96
CA TYR A 173 3.04 -9.76 8.31
C TYR A 173 2.83 -10.15 6.84
N PRO A 174 2.55 -11.43 6.53
CA PRO A 174 2.75 -11.91 5.19
C PRO A 174 1.74 -11.39 4.17
N VAL A 175 0.58 -10.88 4.62
CA VAL A 175 -0.47 -10.36 3.72
C VAL A 175 0.03 -9.13 2.95
N ILE A 176 0.61 -8.14 3.65
CA ILE A 176 1.08 -6.90 3.01
C ILE A 176 2.26 -7.14 2.08
N PHE A 177 3.20 -8.03 2.48
CA PHE A 177 4.36 -8.35 1.65
C PHE A 177 3.98 -9.19 0.43
N ARG A 178 2.92 -10.01 0.47
CA ARG A 178 2.42 -10.71 -0.72
C ARG A 178 1.86 -9.75 -1.77
N GLY A 179 1.17 -8.70 -1.34
CA GLY A 179 0.53 -7.73 -2.23
C GLY A 179 1.47 -6.69 -2.83
N ALA A 180 2.67 -6.51 -2.26
CA ALA A 180 3.64 -5.52 -2.76
C ALA A 180 4.05 -5.80 -4.21
N ASP A 181 4.30 -4.79 -5.03
CA ASP A 181 5.00 -4.89 -6.32
C ASP A 181 6.51 -4.73 -6.19
N LEU A 182 6.96 -4.00 -5.17
CA LEU A 182 8.36 -3.84 -4.77
C LEU A 182 8.47 -3.86 -3.24
N VAL A 183 9.54 -4.48 -2.73
CA VAL A 183 9.95 -4.31 -1.33
C VAL A 183 11.22 -3.47 -1.25
N LEU A 184 11.17 -2.38 -0.47
CA LEU A 184 12.32 -1.53 -0.16
C LEU A 184 12.85 -1.88 1.22
N VAL A 185 14.07 -2.39 1.32
CA VAL A 185 14.75 -2.53 2.62
C VAL A 185 15.41 -1.19 2.94
N THR A 186 14.86 -0.45 3.90
CA THR A 186 15.26 0.94 4.16
C THR A 186 16.18 1.11 5.37
N LYS A 187 16.91 2.22 5.38
CA LYS A 187 17.91 2.57 6.42
C LYS A 187 19.07 1.59 6.48
N THR A 188 19.51 1.11 5.32
CA THR A 188 20.67 0.21 5.20
C THR A 188 21.96 0.82 5.72
N ASP A 189 22.04 2.16 5.81
CA ASP A 189 23.13 2.88 6.47
C ASP A 189 23.30 2.54 7.96
N LEU A 190 22.27 1.95 8.58
CA LEU A 190 22.30 1.52 9.97
C LEU A 190 22.80 0.08 10.16
N LEU A 191 22.97 -0.72 9.10
CA LEU A 191 23.45 -2.11 9.22
C LEU A 191 24.70 -2.27 10.11
N PRO A 192 25.71 -1.37 10.07
CA PRO A 192 26.87 -1.46 10.97
C PRO A 192 26.58 -1.29 12.47
N HIS A 193 25.34 -0.95 12.84
CA HIS A 193 24.89 -0.70 14.20
C HIS A 193 23.80 -1.67 14.68
N PHE A 194 23.33 -2.59 13.82
CA PHE A 194 22.24 -3.52 14.11
C PHE A 194 22.69 -4.96 13.81
N ASP A 195 23.43 -5.54 14.75
CA ASP A 195 24.00 -6.89 14.61
C ASP A 195 22.93 -7.99 14.47
N GLU A 196 21.70 -7.75 14.95
CA GLU A 196 20.61 -8.72 14.87
C GLU A 196 19.95 -8.79 13.49
N PHE A 197 20.13 -7.78 12.63
CA PHE A 197 19.52 -7.73 11.30
C PHE A 197 20.46 -8.32 10.24
N ASP A 198 20.04 -9.44 9.64
CA ASP A 198 20.71 -10.08 8.51
C ASP A 198 19.94 -9.76 7.22
N LEU A 199 20.56 -8.95 6.35
CA LEU A 199 19.99 -8.55 5.07
C LEU A 199 19.63 -9.74 4.18
N ALA A 200 20.48 -10.77 4.15
CA ALA A 200 20.23 -11.97 3.36
C ALA A 200 19.08 -12.79 3.96
N ARG A 201 18.89 -12.77 5.29
CA ARG A 201 17.74 -13.38 5.96
C ARG A 201 16.45 -12.63 5.63
N ALA A 202 16.48 -11.30 5.62
CA ALA A 202 15.35 -10.46 5.20
C ALA A 202 14.92 -10.80 3.76
N HIS A 203 15.86 -10.84 2.82
CA HIS A 203 15.58 -11.18 1.42
C HIS A 203 14.94 -12.57 1.29
N ARG A 204 15.49 -13.58 1.96
CA ARG A 204 14.91 -14.93 1.97
C ARG A 204 13.50 -14.98 2.59
N SER A 205 13.23 -14.14 3.60
CA SER A 205 11.91 -14.01 4.22
C SER A 205 10.91 -13.41 3.24
N ILE A 206 11.28 -12.31 2.56
CA ILE A 206 10.47 -11.67 1.51
C ILE A 206 10.19 -12.67 0.38
N ASP A 207 11.21 -13.33 -0.15
CA ASP A 207 11.08 -14.31 -1.23
C ASP A 207 10.16 -15.48 -0.87
N ARG A 208 10.20 -15.96 0.38
CA ARG A 208 9.33 -17.04 0.85
C ARG A 208 7.86 -16.62 0.89
N VAL A 209 7.60 -15.38 1.30
CA VAL A 209 6.25 -14.85 1.50
C VAL A 209 5.62 -14.43 0.18
N ARG A 210 6.36 -13.69 -0.65
CA ARG A 210 5.87 -13.05 -1.88
C ARG A 210 6.23 -13.81 -3.15
N GLY A 211 7.32 -14.59 -3.15
CA GLY A 211 7.98 -15.05 -4.37
C GLY A 211 9.03 -14.07 -4.87
N ARG A 212 9.60 -14.30 -6.06
CA ARG A 212 10.74 -13.55 -6.64
C ARG A 212 10.37 -12.12 -7.09
N ALA A 213 10.08 -11.27 -6.12
CA ALA A 213 9.89 -9.84 -6.28
C ALA A 213 11.20 -9.13 -6.57
N PRO A 214 11.16 -7.95 -7.20
CA PRO A 214 12.24 -7.01 -7.04
C PRO A 214 12.32 -6.60 -5.56
N ILE A 215 13.54 -6.60 -5.02
CA ILE A 215 13.89 -6.08 -3.70
C ILE A 215 14.99 -5.05 -3.94
N VAL A 216 14.88 -3.88 -3.31
CA VAL A 216 15.92 -2.84 -3.38
C VAL A 216 16.34 -2.47 -1.96
N ASP A 217 17.62 -2.61 -1.69
CA ASP A 217 18.25 -2.15 -0.46
C ASP A 217 18.60 -0.68 -0.62
N ALA A 218 18.09 0.18 0.27
CA ALA A 218 18.20 1.62 0.12
C ALA A 218 18.45 2.39 1.42
N SER A 219 19.20 3.47 1.31
CA SER A 219 19.31 4.50 2.33
C SER A 219 19.04 5.88 1.73
N ALA A 220 17.90 6.46 2.09
CA ALA A 220 17.57 7.85 1.78
C ALA A 220 18.47 8.87 2.52
N LYS A 221 19.34 8.41 3.43
CA LYS A 221 20.33 9.25 4.11
C LYS A 221 21.62 9.33 3.31
N THR A 222 22.13 8.21 2.79
CA THR A 222 23.40 8.15 2.04
C THR A 222 23.19 8.26 0.53
N GLY A 223 21.97 8.02 0.04
CA GLY A 223 21.63 7.93 -1.38
C GLY A 223 21.85 6.55 -1.99
N GLU A 224 22.39 5.59 -1.23
CA GLU A 224 22.57 4.22 -1.70
C GLU A 224 21.22 3.58 -2.05
N GLY A 225 21.15 2.85 -3.17
CA GLY A 225 19.93 2.20 -3.66
C GLY A 225 18.87 3.14 -4.24
N MET A 226 18.98 4.46 -4.06
CA MET A 226 17.99 5.42 -4.55
C MET A 226 17.89 5.45 -6.08
N SER A 227 19.00 5.23 -6.79
CA SER A 227 18.97 5.13 -8.26
C SER A 227 18.17 3.91 -8.73
N ALA A 228 18.35 2.75 -8.08
CA ALA A 228 17.61 1.54 -8.42
C ALA A 228 16.11 1.68 -8.14
N TRP A 229 15.75 2.35 -7.03
CA TRP A 229 14.37 2.71 -6.72
C TRP A 229 13.75 3.63 -7.79
N VAL A 230 14.43 4.71 -8.15
CA VAL A 230 13.94 5.66 -9.17
C VAL A 230 13.85 5.01 -10.55
N ASP A 231 14.84 4.18 -10.91
CA ASP A 231 14.83 3.45 -12.20
C ASP A 231 13.65 2.49 -12.28
N TRP A 232 13.36 1.75 -11.20
CA TRP A 232 12.17 0.90 -11.11
C TRP A 232 10.89 1.71 -11.29
N LEU A 233 10.74 2.81 -10.55
CA LEU A 233 9.56 3.69 -10.61
C LEU A 233 9.32 4.22 -12.03
N VAL A 234 10.36 4.74 -12.67
CA VAL A 234 10.29 5.29 -14.02
C VAL A 234 10.00 4.20 -15.05
N CYS A 235 10.56 3.00 -14.88
CA CYS A 235 10.29 1.85 -15.73
C CYS A 235 8.81 1.45 -15.65
N GLU A 236 8.27 1.29 -14.44
CA GLU A 236 6.87 0.92 -14.22
C GLU A 236 5.90 1.98 -14.76
N MET A 237 6.18 3.26 -14.53
CA MET A 237 5.39 4.37 -15.08
C MET A 237 5.36 4.33 -16.62
N ARG A 238 6.52 4.11 -17.26
CA ARG A 238 6.61 4.03 -18.72
C ARG A 238 5.88 2.80 -19.26
N ALA A 239 6.04 1.65 -18.62
CA ALA A 239 5.34 0.42 -18.97
C ALA A 239 3.82 0.59 -18.88
N HIS A 240 3.35 1.25 -17.81
CA HIS A 240 1.93 1.57 -17.63
C HIS A 240 1.40 2.48 -18.76
N ARG A 241 2.10 3.58 -19.06
CA ARG A 241 1.72 4.49 -20.16
C ARG A 241 1.69 3.79 -21.51
N ALA A 242 2.66 2.92 -21.79
CA ALA A 242 2.67 2.12 -23.02
C ALA A 242 1.48 1.15 -23.09
N ALA A 243 1.08 0.55 -21.97
CA ALA A 243 -0.10 -0.30 -21.90
C ALA A 243 -1.40 0.48 -22.16
N LEU A 244 -1.52 1.71 -21.64
CA LEU A 244 -2.65 2.60 -21.93
C LEU A 244 -2.72 2.96 -23.42
N ASP A 245 -1.59 3.27 -24.04
CA ASP A 245 -1.52 3.59 -25.47
C ASP A 245 -1.93 2.39 -26.33
N HIS A 246 -1.52 1.17 -25.95
CA HIS A 246 -1.91 -0.04 -26.65
C HIS A 246 -3.41 -0.33 -26.55
N ARG A 247 -4.01 -0.11 -25.36
CA ARG A 247 -5.47 -0.23 -25.15
C ARG A 247 -6.26 0.80 -25.97
N ALA A 248 -5.78 2.04 -26.05
CA ALA A 248 -6.41 3.09 -26.85
C ALA A 248 -6.34 2.79 -28.37
N ALA A 249 -5.25 2.17 -28.83
CA ALA A 249 -5.07 1.80 -30.23
C ALA A 249 -5.86 0.55 -30.66
N THR A 250 -6.27 -0.30 -29.71
CA THR A 250 -7.02 -1.54 -29.97
C THR A 250 -8.37 -1.50 -29.24
N PRO A 251 -9.36 -0.76 -29.73
CA PRO A 251 -10.68 -0.74 -29.11
C PRO A 251 -11.28 -2.15 -29.13
N ALA A 252 -11.87 -2.56 -28.01
CA ALA A 252 -12.56 -3.85 -27.90
C ALA A 252 -13.62 -3.97 -29.02
N ALA A 253 -13.73 -5.16 -29.62
CA ALA A 253 -14.75 -5.43 -30.63
C ALA A 253 -16.13 -5.09 -30.06
N PRO A 254 -17.01 -4.40 -30.80
CA PRO A 254 -18.36 -4.09 -30.31
C PRO A 254 -19.08 -5.39 -29.95
N GLU A 255 -19.72 -5.41 -28.77
CA GLU A 255 -20.54 -6.53 -28.35
C GLU A 255 -21.56 -6.89 -29.45
N PRO A 256 -21.80 -8.19 -29.72
CA PRO A 256 -22.77 -8.57 -30.73
C PRO A 256 -24.13 -8.04 -30.29
N SER A 257 -24.70 -7.14 -31.11
CA SER A 257 -26.05 -6.65 -30.89
C SER A 257 -26.99 -7.84 -30.87
N HIS A 258 -27.65 -8.07 -29.74
CA HIS A 258 -28.81 -8.95 -29.67
C HIS A 258 -29.96 -8.31 -30.46
N ALA A 259 -29.88 -8.42 -31.79
CA ALA A 259 -31.00 -8.20 -32.67
C ALA A 259 -32.04 -9.27 -32.35
N GLY A 260 -33.15 -8.81 -31.76
CA GLY A 260 -34.30 -9.64 -31.44
C GLY A 260 -34.75 -10.47 -32.64
N SER A 261 -35.02 -11.75 -32.38
CA SER A 261 -35.79 -12.58 -33.31
C SER A 261 -37.29 -12.32 -33.09
N PRO A 262 -38.11 -12.36 -34.17
CA PRO A 262 -39.51 -11.95 -34.18
C PRO A 262 -40.45 -12.87 -33.40
#